data_AF-A0A352WWF3-F1
#
_entry.id   AF-A0A352WWF3-F1
#
_cell.length_a   1.000
_cell.length_b   1.000
_cell.length_c   1.000
_cell.angle_alpha   90.00
_cell.angle_beta   90.00
_cell.angle_gamma   90.00
#
_symmetry.space_group_name_H-M   'P 1'
#
loop_
_entity.id
_entity.type
_entity.pdbx_description
1 polymer ?
#
loop_
_entity_poly.entity_id
_entity_poly.type
_entity_poly.pdbx_seq_one_letter_code
_entity_poly.pdbx_strand_id
1 'polypeptide(L)'
;PHAVLNEAVAYTKQLCGQSTATYVNAILRTFLRRGIDLCLYTNTLQGDAYLSVTYSVPRWLVQLWCNAYGLKKAEGILRSTFSKPRLTLCVNTLKISVEAFLIMLRDAGMHEVERTVSPTALLLPSLPLHQIPGFEEGLFYIQDLSCQVAVEALDPKPGDTVLDLCSAPGGKAFKAALMMKNQGEIHAFDLHENRLQPVRNTAETLGISIIRTQQADGKTIRDDLIETGDCVICDVPCSGLGVMAKKPDIRNKKQDEISSLLATQAAILETGALYTKKGGKLMYSTCTLN
;
A
#
# COMPACT_ATOMS: atom_id res chain seq x y z
N PRO A 1 -8.15 -9.45 -31.02
CA PRO A 1 -9.56 -9.59 -30.57
C PRO A 1 -10.11 -11.02 -30.68
N HIS A 2 -9.95 -11.69 -31.84
CA HIS A 2 -10.48 -13.04 -32.06
C HIS A 2 -9.92 -14.11 -31.11
N ALA A 3 -8.62 -14.07 -30.80
CA ALA A 3 -8.00 -14.99 -29.84
C ALA A 3 -8.61 -14.84 -28.43
N VAL A 4 -8.74 -13.60 -27.91
CA VAL A 4 -9.34 -13.32 -26.59
C VAL A 4 -10.78 -13.82 -26.51
N LEU A 5 -11.57 -13.62 -27.58
CA LEU A 5 -12.95 -14.07 -27.63
C LEU A 5 -13.05 -15.60 -27.65
N ASN A 6 -12.21 -16.27 -28.44
CA ASN A 6 -12.20 -17.73 -28.50
C ASN A 6 -11.82 -18.35 -27.15
N GLU A 7 -10.79 -17.81 -26.49
CA GLU A 7 -10.38 -18.26 -25.16
C GLU A 7 -11.48 -18.04 -24.10
N ALA A 8 -12.10 -16.85 -24.08
CA ALA A 8 -13.20 -16.55 -23.16
C ALA A 8 -14.40 -17.50 -23.34
N VAL A 9 -14.74 -17.84 -24.59
CA VAL A 9 -15.82 -18.78 -24.92
C VAL A 9 -15.44 -20.21 -24.54
N ALA A 10 -14.21 -20.64 -24.81
CA ALA A 10 -13.71 -21.96 -24.42
C ALA A 10 -13.72 -22.13 -22.90
N TYR A 11 -13.24 -21.13 -22.16
CA TYR A 11 -13.23 -21.13 -20.71
C TYR A 11 -14.65 -21.14 -20.12
N THR A 12 -15.57 -20.35 -20.69
CA THR A 12 -17.00 -20.37 -20.30
C THR A 12 -17.62 -21.73 -20.56
N LYS A 13 -17.29 -22.38 -21.68
CA LYS A 13 -17.80 -23.72 -22.01
C LYS A 13 -17.38 -24.75 -20.97
N GLN A 14 -16.13 -24.67 -20.50
CA GLN A 14 -15.60 -25.57 -19.48
C GLN A 14 -16.27 -25.38 -18.11
N LEU A 15 -16.51 -24.13 -17.71
CA LEU A 15 -17.06 -23.81 -16.38
C LEU A 15 -18.58 -23.88 -16.31
N CYS A 16 -19.27 -23.46 -17.38
CA CYS A 16 -20.70 -23.15 -17.36
C CYS A 16 -21.49 -23.85 -18.48
N GLY A 17 -20.83 -24.69 -19.29
CA GLY A 17 -21.47 -25.46 -20.36
C GLY A 17 -21.64 -24.73 -21.69
N GLN A 18 -22.04 -25.50 -22.71
CA GLN A 18 -22.11 -25.05 -24.11
C GLN A 18 -23.17 -23.96 -24.36
N SER A 19 -24.32 -24.01 -23.69
CA SER A 19 -25.39 -23.02 -23.85
C SER A 19 -24.92 -21.63 -23.42
N THR A 20 -24.33 -21.53 -22.23
CA THR A 20 -23.75 -20.30 -21.68
C THR A 20 -22.63 -19.76 -22.56
N ALA A 21 -21.74 -20.63 -23.04
CA ALA A 21 -20.66 -20.23 -23.95
C ALA A 21 -21.18 -19.62 -25.27
N THR A 22 -22.28 -20.16 -25.81
CA THR A 22 -22.91 -19.65 -27.03
C THR A 22 -23.51 -18.27 -26.79
N TYR A 23 -24.15 -18.06 -25.63
CA TYR A 23 -24.68 -16.77 -25.21
C TYR A 23 -23.57 -15.72 -25.02
N VAL A 24 -22.49 -16.07 -24.31
CA VAL A 24 -21.32 -15.19 -24.12
C VAL A 24 -20.68 -14.82 -25.45
N ASN A 25 -20.50 -15.77 -26.37
CA ASN A 25 -20.01 -15.50 -27.72
C ASN A 25 -20.90 -14.49 -28.46
N ALA A 26 -22.22 -14.62 -28.38
CA ALA A 26 -23.15 -13.69 -29.02
C ALA A 26 -23.05 -12.27 -28.44
N ILE A 27 -22.92 -12.13 -27.12
CA ILE A 27 -22.71 -10.83 -26.45
C ILE A 27 -21.39 -10.22 -26.92
N LEU A 28 -20.28 -10.95 -26.82
CA LEU A 28 -18.95 -10.44 -27.16
C LEU A 28 -18.83 -10.06 -28.64
N ARG A 29 -19.43 -10.84 -29.54
CA ARG A 29 -19.50 -10.49 -30.97
C ARG A 29 -20.35 -9.25 -31.23
N THR A 30 -21.48 -9.13 -30.54
CA THR A 30 -22.33 -7.93 -30.64
C THR A 30 -21.60 -6.70 -30.13
N PHE A 31 -20.87 -6.84 -29.02
CA PHE A 31 -20.00 -5.81 -28.45
C PHE A 31 -18.90 -5.39 -29.44
N LEU A 32 -18.16 -6.34 -30.03
CA LEU A 32 -17.12 -6.02 -31.02
C LEU A 32 -17.68 -5.33 -32.27
N ARG A 33 -18.90 -5.69 -32.69
CA ARG A 33 -19.56 -5.09 -33.86
C ARG A 33 -20.08 -3.68 -33.57
N ARG A 34 -20.71 -3.47 -32.41
CA ARG A 34 -21.30 -2.17 -32.03
C ARG A 34 -20.26 -1.20 -31.46
N GLY A 35 -19.16 -1.71 -30.93
CA GLY A 35 -18.23 -0.95 -30.11
C GLY A 35 -18.85 -0.56 -28.76
N ILE A 36 -18.08 0.17 -27.95
CA ILE A 36 -18.63 0.97 -26.85
C ILE A 36 -18.57 2.42 -27.30
N ASP A 37 -19.73 3.07 -27.37
CA ASP A 37 -19.79 4.53 -27.35
C ASP A 37 -19.98 4.98 -25.89
N LEU A 38 -18.86 5.23 -25.20
CA LEU A 38 -18.89 5.71 -23.81
C LEU A 38 -19.59 7.06 -23.71
N CYS A 39 -19.53 7.89 -24.75
CA CYS A 39 -20.22 9.16 -24.80
C CYS A 39 -21.74 8.94 -24.77
N LEU A 40 -22.26 7.92 -25.44
CA LEU A 40 -23.69 7.59 -25.41
C LEU A 40 -24.22 7.30 -23.99
N TYR A 41 -23.37 6.75 -23.11
CA TYR A 41 -23.72 6.45 -21.72
C TYR A 41 -23.37 7.57 -20.73
N THR A 42 -22.54 8.53 -21.12
CA THR A 42 -22.02 9.58 -20.22
C THR A 42 -22.51 10.98 -20.56
N ASN A 43 -22.95 11.25 -21.80
CA ASN A 43 -23.37 12.57 -22.27
C ASN A 43 -24.56 13.16 -21.51
N THR A 44 -25.41 12.31 -20.91
CA THR A 44 -26.56 12.74 -20.09
C THR A 44 -26.25 12.78 -18.60
N LEU A 45 -25.08 12.28 -18.18
CA LEU A 45 -24.67 12.25 -16.79
C LEU A 45 -23.87 13.50 -16.43
N GLN A 46 -23.99 13.93 -15.19
CA GLN A 46 -23.26 15.06 -14.64
C GLN A 46 -22.71 14.70 -13.25
N GLY A 47 -21.69 15.43 -12.81
CA GLY A 47 -21.14 15.31 -11.46
C GLY A 47 -20.71 13.89 -11.11
N ASP A 48 -21.18 13.39 -9.96
CA ASP A 48 -20.80 12.09 -9.40
C ASP A 48 -21.22 10.89 -10.27
N ALA A 49 -22.40 10.97 -10.91
CA ALA A 49 -22.88 9.91 -11.80
C ALA A 49 -21.99 9.76 -13.04
N TYR A 50 -21.58 10.89 -13.64
CA TYR A 50 -20.65 10.90 -14.77
C TYR A 50 -19.31 10.26 -14.38
N LEU A 51 -18.75 10.67 -13.25
CA LEU A 51 -17.48 10.16 -12.74
C LEU A 51 -17.55 8.67 -12.39
N SER A 52 -18.65 8.20 -11.80
CA SER A 52 -18.84 6.79 -11.46
C SER A 52 -18.78 5.88 -12.69
N VAL A 53 -19.48 6.25 -13.77
CA VAL A 53 -19.47 5.48 -15.03
C VAL A 53 -18.13 5.60 -15.73
N THR A 54 -17.57 6.81 -15.84
CA THR A 54 -16.31 7.09 -16.57
C THR A 54 -15.13 6.34 -15.97
N TYR A 55 -15.02 6.34 -14.64
CA TYR A 55 -13.88 5.75 -13.92
C TYR A 55 -14.19 4.37 -13.34
N SER A 56 -15.37 3.80 -13.60
CA SER A 56 -15.77 2.46 -13.11
C SER A 56 -15.55 2.31 -11.59
N VAL A 57 -16.05 3.29 -10.84
CA VAL A 57 -15.98 3.36 -9.37
C VAL A 57 -17.41 3.49 -8.82
N PRO A 58 -17.78 2.78 -7.73
CA PRO A 58 -19.12 2.91 -7.16
C PRO A 58 -19.49 4.35 -6.81
N ARG A 59 -20.73 4.73 -7.11
CA ARG A 59 -21.21 6.10 -6.93
C ARG A 59 -21.02 6.63 -5.51
N TRP A 60 -21.20 5.80 -4.48
CA TRP A 60 -21.01 6.20 -3.08
C TRP A 60 -19.58 6.67 -2.80
N LEU A 61 -18.58 6.04 -3.42
CA LEU A 61 -17.16 6.37 -3.24
C LEU A 61 -16.79 7.64 -4.01
N VAL A 62 -17.37 7.83 -5.20
CA VAL A 62 -17.26 9.09 -5.93
C VAL A 62 -17.86 10.23 -5.10
N GLN A 63 -19.04 10.02 -4.52
CA GLN A 63 -19.68 11.00 -3.64
C GLN A 63 -18.82 11.34 -2.42
N LEU A 64 -18.23 10.32 -1.78
CA LEU A 64 -17.30 10.51 -0.66
C LEU A 64 -16.16 11.48 -1.03
N TRP A 65 -15.48 11.23 -2.15
CA TRP A 65 -14.37 12.09 -2.58
C TRP A 65 -14.81 13.46 -3.10
N CYS A 66 -15.95 13.54 -3.79
CA CYS A 66 -16.53 14.82 -4.20
C CYS A 66 -16.88 15.69 -2.99
N ASN A 67 -17.43 15.10 -1.93
CA ASN A 67 -17.78 15.81 -0.71
C ASN A 67 -16.54 16.25 0.08
N ALA A 68 -15.51 15.39 0.16
CA ALA A 68 -14.30 15.69 0.92
C ALA A 68 -13.35 16.67 0.21
N TYR A 69 -13.19 16.55 -1.11
CA TYR A 69 -12.15 17.27 -1.87
C TYR A 69 -12.69 18.20 -2.95
N GLY A 70 -13.98 18.17 -3.23
CA GLY A 70 -14.60 18.86 -4.36
C GLY A 70 -14.43 18.10 -5.68
N LEU A 71 -15.33 18.38 -6.63
CA LEU A 71 -15.46 17.64 -7.89
C LEU A 71 -14.15 17.52 -8.69
N LYS A 72 -13.43 18.64 -8.88
CA LYS A 72 -12.20 18.67 -9.69
C LYS A 72 -11.07 17.81 -9.09
N LYS A 73 -10.91 17.84 -7.76
CA LYS A 73 -9.89 17.02 -7.07
C LYS A 73 -10.31 15.55 -7.04
N ALA A 74 -11.59 15.27 -6.78
CA ALA A 74 -12.13 13.91 -6.82
C ALA A 74 -11.91 13.25 -8.20
N GLU A 75 -12.18 13.97 -9.29
CA GLU A 75 -11.86 13.50 -10.64
C GLU A 75 -10.34 13.26 -10.82
N GLY A 76 -9.49 14.13 -10.28
CA GLY A 76 -8.04 13.93 -10.29
C GLY A 76 -7.60 12.65 -9.57
N ILE A 77 -8.18 12.36 -8.40
CA ILE A 77 -7.96 11.12 -7.65
C ILE A 77 -8.44 9.92 -8.47
N LEU A 78 -9.67 9.95 -8.99
CA LEU A 78 -10.21 8.87 -9.82
C LEU A 78 -9.33 8.58 -11.03
N ARG A 79 -8.88 9.62 -11.72
CA ARG A 79 -7.98 9.49 -12.88
C ARG A 79 -6.64 8.86 -12.49
N SER A 80 -6.09 9.20 -11.33
CA SER A 80 -4.81 8.63 -10.88
C SER A 80 -4.90 7.14 -10.58
N THR A 81 -6.10 6.61 -10.26
CA THR A 81 -6.31 5.16 -10.06
C THR A 81 -6.05 4.32 -11.32
N PHE A 82 -6.09 4.93 -12.51
CA PHE A 82 -5.78 4.28 -13.79
C PHE A 82 -4.32 4.43 -14.22
N SER A 83 -3.52 5.19 -13.49
CA SER A 83 -2.10 5.35 -13.80
C SER A 83 -1.33 4.06 -13.48
N LYS A 84 -0.37 3.71 -14.33
CA LYS A 84 0.52 2.56 -14.07
C LYS A 84 1.33 2.87 -12.80
N PRO A 85 1.23 2.07 -11.73
CA PRO A 85 1.93 2.37 -10.50
C PRO A 85 3.43 2.28 -10.72
N ARG A 86 4.16 3.28 -10.21
CA ARG A 86 5.62 3.24 -10.14
C ARG A 86 6.07 2.41 -8.94
N LEU A 87 7.26 1.84 -9.06
CA LEU A 87 7.90 1.12 -7.96
C LEU A 87 8.64 2.14 -7.08
N THR A 88 8.41 2.10 -5.77
CA THR A 88 9.17 2.90 -4.81
C THR A 88 10.06 1.98 -4.01
N LEU A 89 11.37 2.22 -4.10
CA LEU A 89 12.38 1.51 -3.33
C LEU A 89 12.72 2.31 -2.08
N CYS A 90 13.04 1.62 -0.99
CA CYS A 90 13.77 2.18 0.15
C CYS A 90 15.17 1.57 0.14
N VAL A 91 16.20 2.38 -0.11
CA VAL A 91 17.60 1.93 -0.10
C VAL A 91 18.00 1.56 1.33
N ASN A 92 18.61 0.39 1.50
CA ASN A 92 19.14 -0.09 2.76
C ASN A 92 20.48 0.57 3.08
N THR A 93 20.42 1.69 3.79
CA THR A 93 21.60 2.46 4.18
C THR A 93 22.52 1.78 5.19
N LEU A 94 22.16 0.60 5.72
CA LEU A 94 23.07 -0.23 6.50
C LEU A 94 24.09 -0.96 5.61
N LYS A 95 23.75 -1.20 4.34
CA LYS A 95 24.55 -1.99 3.40
C LYS A 95 25.19 -1.16 2.28
N ILE A 96 24.51 -0.10 1.82
CA ILE A 96 24.97 0.69 0.68
C ILE A 96 24.52 2.16 0.78
N SER A 97 25.32 3.09 0.27
CA SER A 97 24.87 4.48 0.11
C SER A 97 23.92 4.64 -1.07
N VAL A 98 23.05 5.65 -1.03
CA VAL A 98 22.11 5.93 -2.12
C VAL A 98 22.86 6.26 -3.41
N GLU A 99 23.98 6.96 -3.31
CA GLU A 99 24.85 7.30 -4.43
C GLU A 99 25.46 6.05 -5.08
N ALA A 100 26.00 5.13 -4.28
CA ALA A 100 26.55 3.88 -4.79
C ALA A 100 25.47 2.99 -5.41
N PHE A 101 24.28 2.93 -4.80
CA PHE A 101 23.15 2.17 -5.35
C PHE A 101 22.66 2.76 -6.68
N LEU A 102 22.61 4.09 -6.82
CA LEU A 102 22.29 4.75 -8.10
C LEU A 102 23.33 4.51 -9.20
N ILE A 103 24.61 4.33 -8.85
CA ILE A 103 25.64 3.92 -9.82
C ILE A 103 25.38 2.47 -10.25
N MET A 104 25.16 1.56 -9.30
CA MET A 104 24.84 0.16 -9.57
C MET A 104 23.62 -0.01 -10.48
N LEU A 105 22.54 0.74 -10.24
CA LEU A 105 21.36 0.72 -11.11
C LEU A 105 21.68 1.21 -12.53
N ARG A 106 22.48 2.28 -12.67
CA ARG A 106 22.89 2.80 -13.98
C ARG A 106 23.77 1.82 -14.75
N ASP A 107 24.70 1.16 -14.07
CA ASP A 107 25.58 0.15 -14.67
C ASP A 107 24.79 -1.09 -15.14
N ALA A 108 23.66 -1.38 -14.48
CA ALA A 108 22.69 -2.40 -14.91
C ALA A 108 21.71 -1.92 -16.00
N GLY A 109 21.91 -0.73 -16.58
CA GLY A 109 21.06 -0.18 -17.64
C GLY A 109 19.74 0.46 -17.16
N MET A 110 19.55 0.63 -15.86
CA MET A 110 18.37 1.29 -15.30
C MET A 110 18.59 2.81 -15.21
N HIS A 111 18.23 3.51 -16.29
CA HIS A 111 18.43 4.96 -16.38
C HIS A 111 17.23 5.78 -15.89
N GLU A 112 16.03 5.20 -15.87
CA GLU A 112 14.79 5.87 -15.42
C GLU A 112 14.62 5.78 -13.89
N VAL A 113 15.55 6.37 -13.14
CA VAL A 113 15.51 6.39 -11.68
C VAL A 113 15.37 7.83 -11.18
N GLU A 114 14.30 8.11 -10.44
CA GLU A 114 14.05 9.42 -9.86
C GLU A 114 14.30 9.42 -8.36
N ARG A 115 15.03 10.43 -7.88
CA ARG A 115 15.09 10.75 -6.45
C ARG A 115 13.75 11.35 -6.01
N THR A 116 13.43 11.20 -4.74
CA THR A 116 12.20 11.73 -4.14
C THR A 116 12.52 12.72 -3.02
N VAL A 117 11.47 13.18 -2.33
CA VAL A 117 11.61 13.99 -1.10
C VAL A 117 12.25 13.22 0.04
N SER A 118 12.15 11.90 0.06
CA SER A 118 12.83 11.06 1.05
C SER A 118 14.26 10.78 0.57
N PRO A 119 15.28 10.96 1.43
CA PRO A 119 16.69 10.81 1.06
C PRO A 119 17.05 9.38 0.64
N THR A 120 16.31 8.37 1.09
CA THR A 120 16.58 6.95 0.78
C THR A 120 15.59 6.36 -0.22
N ALA A 121 14.58 7.12 -0.66
CA ALA A 121 13.56 6.60 -1.55
C ALA A 121 13.85 6.94 -3.01
N LEU A 122 13.76 5.91 -3.85
CA LEU A 122 13.93 6.01 -5.30
C LEU A 122 12.67 5.54 -6.02
N LEU A 123 12.28 6.25 -7.08
CA LEU A 123 11.16 5.91 -7.95
C LEU A 123 11.64 5.33 -9.27
N LEU A 124 11.13 4.16 -9.61
CA LEU A 124 11.45 3.45 -10.85
C LEU A 124 10.17 3.06 -11.60
N PRO A 125 10.25 2.80 -12.92
CA PRO A 125 9.23 2.06 -13.63
C PRO A 125 8.90 0.73 -12.95
N SER A 126 7.67 0.25 -13.15
CA SER A 126 7.29 -1.08 -12.67
C SER A 126 8.05 -2.15 -13.47
N LEU A 127 8.93 -2.86 -12.77
CA LEU A 127 9.79 -3.92 -13.28
C LEU A 127 9.68 -5.14 -12.34
N PRO A 128 9.88 -6.38 -12.84
CA PRO A 128 10.00 -7.55 -11.99
C PRO A 128 11.17 -7.40 -11.00
N LEU A 129 10.96 -7.76 -9.73
CA LEU A 129 11.95 -7.54 -8.66
C LEU A 129 13.29 -8.25 -8.91
N HIS A 130 13.25 -9.44 -9.50
CA HIS A 130 14.46 -10.22 -9.85
C HIS A 130 15.34 -9.53 -10.91
N GLN A 131 14.84 -8.51 -11.61
CA GLN A 131 15.63 -7.74 -12.58
C GLN A 131 16.36 -6.57 -11.92
N ILE A 132 16.01 -6.21 -10.67
CA ILE A 132 16.60 -5.08 -9.97
C ILE A 132 17.80 -5.61 -9.15
N PRO A 133 19.04 -5.18 -9.46
CA PRO A 133 20.22 -5.67 -8.76
C PRO A 133 20.15 -5.29 -7.27
N GLY A 134 20.60 -6.18 -6.39
CA GLY A 134 20.62 -5.93 -4.94
C GLY A 134 19.38 -6.40 -4.19
N PHE A 135 18.39 -7.01 -4.85
CA PHE A 135 17.17 -7.47 -4.18
C PHE A 135 17.44 -8.64 -3.23
N GLU A 136 18.15 -9.68 -3.69
CA GLU A 136 18.47 -10.87 -2.89
C GLU A 136 19.46 -10.57 -1.77
N GLU A 137 20.38 -9.63 -2.01
CA GLU A 137 21.37 -9.14 -1.05
C GLU A 137 20.77 -8.18 -0.02
N GLY A 138 19.49 -7.81 -0.17
CA GLY A 138 18.79 -6.89 0.71
C GLY A 138 19.33 -5.46 0.68
N LEU A 139 19.83 -4.99 -0.47
CA LEU A 139 20.31 -3.61 -0.65
C LEU A 139 19.16 -2.60 -0.68
N PHE A 140 17.93 -3.05 -0.86
CA PHE A 140 16.72 -2.25 -0.78
C PHE A 140 15.51 -3.13 -0.43
N TYR A 141 14.38 -2.50 -0.14
CA TYR A 141 13.07 -3.15 -0.11
C TYR A 141 12.01 -2.27 -0.75
N ILE A 142 10.84 -2.84 -1.07
CA ILE A 142 9.74 -2.09 -1.69
C ILE A 142 8.89 -1.46 -0.61
N GLN A 143 8.74 -0.13 -0.66
CA GLN A 143 7.87 0.60 0.26
C GLN A 143 7.44 1.94 -0.35
N ASP A 144 6.14 2.21 -0.29
CA ASP A 144 5.55 3.46 -0.76
C ASP A 144 6.17 4.69 -0.10
N LEU A 145 6.39 5.73 -0.92
CA LEU A 145 7.02 6.98 -0.50
C LEU A 145 6.32 7.60 0.72
N SER A 146 4.98 7.61 0.72
CA SER A 146 4.20 8.18 1.84
C SER A 146 4.49 7.47 3.16
N CYS A 147 4.71 6.15 3.15
CA CYS A 147 5.07 5.41 4.36
C CYS A 147 6.50 5.70 4.82
N GLN A 148 7.44 5.86 3.89
CA GLN A 148 8.82 6.22 4.22
C GLN A 148 8.88 7.61 4.86
N VAL A 149 8.19 8.58 4.26
CA VAL A 149 8.09 9.97 4.77
C VAL A 149 7.41 10.02 6.13
N ALA A 150 6.39 9.18 6.38
CA ALA A 150 5.73 9.12 7.67
C ALA A 150 6.70 8.72 8.79
N VAL A 151 7.52 7.68 8.57
CA VAL A 151 8.54 7.26 9.55
C VAL A 151 9.66 8.30 9.67
N GLU A 152 10.02 8.98 8.58
CA GLU A 152 10.96 10.11 8.64
C GLU A 152 10.45 11.27 9.49
N ALA A 153 9.15 11.56 9.45
CA ALA A 153 8.52 12.56 10.30
C ALA A 153 8.45 12.14 11.78
N LEU A 154 8.27 10.83 12.05
CA LEU A 154 8.38 10.28 13.40
C LEU A 154 9.80 10.44 13.97
N ASP A 155 10.81 10.35 13.09
CA ASP A 155 12.20 10.65 13.40
C ASP A 155 12.78 9.81 14.57
N PRO A 156 12.73 8.47 14.48
CA PRO A 156 13.34 7.57 15.48
C PRO A 156 14.87 7.68 15.46
N LYS A 157 15.47 7.64 16.64
CA LYS A 157 16.92 7.82 16.84
C LYS A 157 17.62 6.51 17.21
N PRO A 158 18.92 6.37 16.87
CA PRO A 158 19.72 5.26 17.37
C PRO A 158 19.62 5.14 18.90
N GLY A 159 19.24 3.96 19.39
CA GLY A 159 19.05 3.69 20.82
C GLY A 159 17.61 3.81 21.33
N ASP A 160 16.68 4.36 20.55
CA ASP A 160 15.26 4.44 20.91
C ASP A 160 14.64 3.03 21.05
N THR A 161 13.59 2.94 21.88
CA THR A 161 12.63 1.85 21.84
C THR A 161 11.45 2.24 20.95
N VAL A 162 11.24 1.53 19.85
CA VAL A 162 10.12 1.75 18.92
C VAL A 162 9.09 0.63 19.07
N LEU A 163 7.81 1.01 19.18
CA LEU A 163 6.69 0.06 19.20
C LEU A 163 5.87 0.20 17.91
N ASP A 164 5.76 -0.84 17.10
CA ASP A 164 4.95 -0.87 15.88
C ASP A 164 3.75 -1.80 16.07
N LEU A 165 2.56 -1.22 16.23
CA LEU A 165 1.37 -1.95 16.69
C LEU A 165 0.67 -2.76 15.59
N CYS A 166 0.98 -2.49 14.32
CA CYS A 166 0.34 -3.10 13.15
C CYS A 166 1.40 -3.32 12.06
N SER A 167 2.47 -4.03 12.42
CA SER A 167 3.72 -3.96 11.68
C SER A 167 3.66 -4.62 10.31
N ALA A 168 2.96 -5.74 10.15
CA ALA A 168 3.08 -6.53 8.94
C ALA A 168 2.54 -5.80 7.70
N PRO A 169 3.31 -5.74 6.60
CA PRO A 169 4.44 -6.61 6.24
C PRO A 169 5.84 -6.14 6.71
N GLY A 170 5.94 -5.06 7.50
CA GLY A 170 7.16 -4.68 8.23
C GLY A 170 7.87 -3.43 7.71
N GLY A 171 7.44 -2.85 6.59
CA GLY A 171 8.23 -1.83 5.91
C GLY A 171 8.44 -0.52 6.68
N LYS A 172 7.55 -0.17 7.61
CA LYS A 172 7.76 0.96 8.54
C LYS A 172 8.74 0.63 9.65
N ALA A 173 8.65 -0.57 10.24
CA ALA A 173 9.66 -1.08 11.17
C ALA A 173 11.05 -1.17 10.52
N PHE A 174 11.14 -1.60 9.26
CA PHE A 174 12.41 -1.62 8.54
C PHE A 174 12.97 -0.21 8.36
N LYS A 175 12.14 0.75 7.96
CA LYS A 175 12.55 2.16 7.79
C LYS A 175 13.05 2.73 9.12
N ALA A 176 12.35 2.46 10.22
CA ALA A 176 12.77 2.86 11.54
C ALA A 176 14.13 2.25 11.89
N ALA A 177 14.33 0.96 11.63
CA ALA A 177 15.61 0.30 11.88
C ALA A 177 16.79 0.90 11.10
N LEU A 178 16.57 1.27 9.84
CA LEU A 178 17.57 1.96 9.02
C LEU A 178 17.94 3.33 9.62
N MET A 179 16.94 4.12 10.04
CA MET A 179 17.15 5.44 10.66
C MET A 179 17.85 5.34 12.03
N MET A 180 17.52 4.31 12.80
CA MET A 180 18.15 3.97 14.07
C MET A 180 19.54 3.35 13.90
N LYS A 181 20.03 3.19 12.66
CA LYS A 181 21.34 2.59 12.33
C LYS A 181 21.50 1.21 12.99
N ASN A 182 20.42 0.44 13.06
CA ASN A 182 20.36 -0.87 13.70
C ASN A 182 20.82 -0.86 15.19
N GLN A 183 20.53 0.22 15.93
CA GLN A 183 20.81 0.37 17.37
C GLN A 183 19.52 0.72 18.13
N GLY A 184 19.30 0.10 19.30
CA GLY A 184 18.05 0.21 20.07
C GLY A 184 17.20 -1.05 19.90
N GLU A 185 15.89 -0.93 20.07
CA GLU A 185 14.95 -2.06 19.97
C GLU A 185 13.67 -1.65 19.25
N ILE A 186 13.13 -2.55 18.41
CA ILE A 186 11.85 -2.37 17.74
C ILE A 186 10.96 -3.56 18.07
N HIS A 187 9.83 -3.33 18.73
CA HIS A 187 8.82 -4.34 18.97
C HIS A 187 7.75 -4.26 17.89
N ALA A 188 7.72 -5.25 17.01
CA ALA A 188 6.81 -5.33 15.87
C ALA A 188 5.65 -6.29 16.17
N PHE A 189 4.45 -5.75 16.35
CA PHE A 189 3.24 -6.48 16.67
C PHE A 189 2.33 -6.62 15.46
N ASP A 190 1.64 -7.75 15.35
CA ASP A 190 0.50 -7.92 14.45
C ASP A 190 -0.47 -8.95 15.04
N LEU A 191 -1.75 -8.84 14.70
CA LEU A 191 -2.80 -9.72 15.20
C LEU A 191 -2.58 -11.18 14.79
N HIS A 192 -1.95 -11.40 13.63
CA HIS A 192 -1.79 -12.73 13.05
C HIS A 192 -0.32 -13.11 12.88
N GLU A 193 0.09 -14.21 13.51
CA GLU A 193 1.48 -14.70 13.50
C GLU A 193 2.00 -15.00 12.08
N ASN A 194 1.14 -15.52 11.20
CA ASN A 194 1.49 -15.79 9.80
C ASN A 194 1.89 -14.53 9.02
N ARG A 195 1.44 -13.33 9.45
CA ARG A 195 1.85 -12.05 8.86
C ARG A 195 3.19 -11.56 9.40
N LEU A 196 3.64 -12.05 10.55
CA LEU A 196 4.94 -11.72 11.16
C LEU A 196 6.10 -12.56 10.59
N GLN A 197 5.83 -13.73 10.01
CA GLN A 197 6.89 -14.53 9.38
C GLN A 197 7.58 -13.79 8.22
N PRO A 198 6.87 -13.14 7.27
CA PRO A 198 7.49 -12.29 6.26
C PRO A 198 8.31 -11.13 6.84
N VAL A 199 7.88 -10.57 7.98
CA VAL A 199 8.61 -9.49 8.66
C VAL A 199 9.99 -9.99 9.11
N ARG A 200 10.05 -11.16 9.76
CA ARG A 200 11.30 -11.79 10.20
C ARG A 200 12.22 -12.11 9.03
N ASN A 201 11.71 -12.78 8.00
CA ASN A 201 12.51 -13.18 6.83
C ASN A 201 13.09 -11.95 6.11
N THR A 202 12.30 -10.88 5.97
CA THR A 202 12.75 -9.66 5.31
C THR A 202 13.75 -8.90 6.19
N ALA A 203 13.52 -8.81 7.50
CA ALA A 203 14.48 -8.21 8.43
C ALA A 203 15.84 -8.92 8.37
N GLU A 204 15.85 -10.26 8.35
CA GLU A 204 17.08 -11.07 8.19
C GLU A 204 17.79 -10.77 6.87
N THR A 205 17.05 -10.78 5.75
CA THR A 205 17.59 -10.44 4.42
C THR A 205 18.17 -9.03 4.39
N LEU A 206 17.53 -8.07 5.06
CA LEU A 206 18.00 -6.68 5.18
C LEU A 206 19.16 -6.53 6.17
N GLY A 207 19.51 -7.55 6.95
CA GLY A 207 20.53 -7.48 8.00
C GLY A 207 20.12 -6.65 9.21
N ILE A 208 18.82 -6.57 9.50
CA ILE A 208 18.26 -5.84 10.63
C ILE A 208 18.16 -6.80 11.83
N SER A 209 18.81 -6.47 12.93
CA SER A 209 18.87 -7.33 14.13
C SER A 209 18.06 -6.81 15.32
N ILE A 210 17.54 -5.58 15.24
CA ILE A 210 16.84 -4.92 16.35
C ILE A 210 15.32 -5.11 16.34
N ILE A 211 14.77 -5.82 15.34
CA ILE A 211 13.32 -6.08 15.26
C ILE A 211 12.98 -7.38 15.98
N ARG A 212 12.11 -7.28 16.99
CA ARG A 212 11.51 -8.41 17.70
C ARG A 212 10.02 -8.48 17.36
N THR A 213 9.60 -9.55 16.71
CA THR A 213 8.20 -9.75 16.36
C THR A 213 7.44 -10.49 17.45
N GLN A 214 6.20 -10.07 17.75
CA GLN A 214 5.33 -10.78 18.66
C GLN A 214 3.86 -10.68 18.20
N GLN A 215 3.14 -11.80 18.21
CA GLN A 215 1.69 -11.77 17.97
C GLN A 215 0.98 -11.02 19.10
N ALA A 216 0.22 -9.98 18.77
CA ALA A 216 -0.61 -9.23 19.72
C ALA A 216 -1.73 -8.49 18.98
N ASP A 217 -2.89 -8.34 19.63
CA ASP A 217 -3.93 -7.43 19.16
C ASP A 217 -3.56 -6.00 19.55
N GLY A 218 -3.38 -5.12 18.56
CA GLY A 218 -3.02 -3.71 18.78
C GLY A 218 -4.06 -2.90 19.58
N LYS A 219 -5.26 -3.44 19.83
CA LYS A 219 -6.28 -2.85 20.70
C LYS A 219 -6.15 -3.29 22.17
N THR A 220 -5.40 -4.35 22.44
CA THR A 220 -5.29 -4.92 23.78
C THR A 220 -4.14 -4.26 24.53
N ILE A 221 -4.47 -3.58 25.62
CA ILE A 221 -3.50 -2.94 26.50
C ILE A 221 -2.67 -4.01 27.21
N ARG A 222 -1.37 -3.76 27.26
CA ARG A 222 -0.35 -4.53 27.94
C ARG A 222 0.37 -3.65 28.93
N ASP A 223 0.24 -3.97 30.21
CA ASP A 223 0.80 -3.16 31.29
C ASP A 223 2.33 -3.04 31.19
N ASP A 224 3.01 -4.06 30.64
CA ASP A 224 4.46 -4.07 30.46
C ASP A 224 4.97 -3.10 29.38
N LEU A 225 4.09 -2.52 28.56
CA LEU A 225 4.44 -1.60 27.47
C LEU A 225 4.03 -0.14 27.75
N ILE A 226 3.30 0.14 28.84
CA ILE A 226 2.86 1.49 29.19
C ILE A 226 4.06 2.41 29.41
N GLU A 227 4.05 3.57 28.75
CA GLU A 227 5.14 4.56 28.78
C GLU A 227 6.54 3.97 28.52
N THR A 228 6.66 3.00 27.60
CA THR A 228 7.96 2.38 27.24
C THR A 228 8.51 2.81 25.88
N GLY A 229 7.65 3.23 24.94
CA GLY A 229 8.04 3.62 23.60
C GLY A 229 8.53 5.06 23.51
N ASP A 230 9.77 5.27 23.05
CA ASP A 230 10.26 6.59 22.67
C ASP A 230 9.57 7.06 21.38
N CYS A 231 9.32 6.11 20.47
CA CYS A 231 8.49 6.29 19.30
C CYS A 231 7.45 5.17 19.18
N VAL A 232 6.19 5.51 18.86
CA VAL A 232 5.12 4.53 18.62
C VAL A 232 4.54 4.70 17.21
N ILE A 233 4.48 3.62 16.45
CA ILE A 233 3.93 3.52 15.11
C ILE A 233 2.55 2.87 15.18
N CYS A 234 1.53 3.65 14.87
CA CYS A 234 0.14 3.21 14.68
C CYS A 234 -0.21 3.25 13.19
N ASP A 235 0.27 2.28 12.42
CA ASP A 235 -0.15 2.08 11.02
C ASP A 235 -1.43 1.27 10.95
N VAL A 236 -2.53 1.93 11.28
CA VAL A 236 -3.78 1.24 11.60
C VAL A 236 -4.44 0.62 10.36
N PRO A 237 -5.15 -0.52 10.52
CA PRO A 237 -5.94 -1.10 9.44
C PRO A 237 -6.99 -0.11 8.94
N CYS A 238 -7.06 0.10 7.63
CA CYS A 238 -7.96 1.06 7.00
C CYS A 238 -8.57 0.51 5.71
N SER A 239 -9.47 1.29 5.10
CA SER A 239 -10.15 0.90 3.86
C SER A 239 -9.20 0.72 2.68
N GLY A 240 -8.04 1.38 2.71
CA GLY A 240 -7.02 1.32 1.66
C GLY A 240 -7.38 2.09 0.39
N LEU A 241 -8.38 2.98 0.46
CA LEU A 241 -8.88 3.72 -0.71
C LEU A 241 -7.79 4.55 -1.42
N GLY A 242 -6.74 4.96 -0.71
CA GLY A 242 -5.62 5.72 -1.27
C GLY A 242 -4.64 4.89 -2.10
N VAL A 243 -4.68 3.56 -2.02
CA VAL A 243 -3.80 2.66 -2.78
C VAL A 243 -4.50 1.93 -3.92
N MET A 244 -5.68 2.41 -4.32
CA MET A 244 -6.52 1.78 -5.36
C MET A 244 -5.81 1.59 -6.70
N ALA A 245 -4.89 2.50 -7.08
CA ALA A 245 -4.07 2.33 -8.29
C ALA A 245 -3.20 1.06 -8.27
N LYS A 246 -2.76 0.64 -7.08
CA LYS A 246 -1.95 -0.56 -6.85
C LYS A 246 -2.79 -1.79 -6.56
N LYS A 247 -3.98 -1.59 -5.99
CA LYS A 247 -4.93 -2.64 -5.59
C LYS A 247 -6.33 -2.30 -6.12
N PRO A 248 -6.60 -2.55 -7.42
CA PRO A 248 -7.85 -2.13 -8.07
C PRO A 248 -9.11 -2.84 -7.55
N ASP A 249 -8.96 -3.93 -6.80
CA ASP A 249 -10.02 -4.67 -6.11
C ASP A 249 -10.67 -3.86 -4.99
N ILE A 250 -9.94 -2.91 -4.39
CA ILE A 250 -10.42 -2.05 -3.30
C ILE A 250 -11.69 -1.27 -3.68
N ARG A 251 -11.87 -0.93 -4.96
CA ARG A 251 -13.08 -0.21 -5.43
C ARG A 251 -14.37 -1.00 -5.22
N ASN A 252 -14.29 -2.31 -5.00
CA ASN A 252 -15.45 -3.18 -4.80
C ASN A 252 -15.90 -3.29 -3.33
N LYS A 253 -15.17 -2.68 -2.38
CA LYS A 253 -15.54 -2.68 -0.97
C LYS A 253 -16.89 -1.98 -0.77
N LYS A 254 -17.69 -2.47 0.17
CA LYS A 254 -18.96 -1.84 0.54
C LYS A 254 -18.72 -0.73 1.57
N GLN A 255 -19.64 0.23 1.60
CA GLN A 255 -19.58 1.35 2.54
C GLN A 255 -19.55 0.89 4.01
N ASP A 256 -20.35 -0.12 4.37
CA ASP A 256 -20.43 -0.63 5.74
C ASP A 256 -19.13 -1.29 6.23
N GLU A 257 -18.33 -1.86 5.31
CA GLU A 257 -17.02 -2.44 5.64
C GLU A 257 -16.00 -1.38 6.08
N ILE A 258 -16.21 -0.12 5.71
CA ILE A 258 -15.29 0.98 6.04
C ILE A 258 -15.64 1.56 7.42
N SER A 259 -16.93 1.69 7.73
CA SER A 259 -17.41 2.28 8.98
C SER A 259 -16.96 1.49 10.21
N SER A 260 -16.87 0.15 10.11
CA SER A 260 -16.43 -0.72 11.21
C SER A 260 -14.95 -0.54 11.58
N LEU A 261 -14.13 0.01 10.68
CA LEU A 261 -12.70 0.21 10.91
C LEU A 261 -12.42 1.37 11.87
N LEU A 262 -13.29 2.40 11.92
CA LEU A 262 -13.06 3.60 12.72
C LEU A 262 -12.91 3.28 14.22
N ALA A 263 -13.77 2.42 14.76
CA ALA A 263 -13.69 2.01 16.17
C ALA A 263 -12.39 1.23 16.45
N THR A 264 -11.94 0.41 15.50
CA THR A 264 -10.67 -0.32 15.62
C THR A 264 -9.47 0.63 15.57
N GLN A 265 -9.48 1.61 14.66
CA GLN A 265 -8.42 2.61 14.55
C GLN A 265 -8.30 3.46 15.82
N ALA A 266 -9.43 3.89 16.39
CA ALA A 266 -9.46 4.64 17.64
C ALA A 266 -8.87 3.83 18.82
N ALA A 267 -9.28 2.58 18.98
CA ALA A 267 -8.76 1.71 20.06
C ALA A 267 -7.24 1.44 19.94
N ILE A 268 -6.72 1.28 18.71
CA ILE A 268 -5.28 1.12 18.49
C ILE A 268 -4.55 2.43 18.79
N LEU A 269 -5.10 3.57 18.40
CA LEU A 269 -4.51 4.89 18.70
C LEU A 269 -4.48 5.16 20.20
N GLU A 270 -5.54 4.83 20.94
CA GLU A 270 -5.59 4.92 22.40
C GLU A 270 -4.51 4.04 23.04
N THR A 271 -4.38 2.80 22.58
CA THR A 271 -3.33 1.87 23.05
C THR A 271 -1.93 2.43 22.77
N GLY A 272 -1.69 2.93 21.55
CA GLY A 272 -0.41 3.54 21.19
C GLY A 272 -0.09 4.78 22.03
N ALA A 273 -1.09 5.60 22.35
CA ALA A 273 -0.91 6.77 23.19
C ALA A 273 -0.48 6.39 24.61
N LEU A 274 -1.06 5.33 25.20
CA LEU A 274 -0.65 4.80 26.51
C LEU A 274 0.77 4.25 26.52
N TYR A 275 1.22 3.64 25.43
CA TYR A 275 2.57 3.09 25.35
C TYR A 275 3.65 4.14 25.08
N THR A 276 3.26 5.33 24.63
CA THR A 276 4.19 6.42 24.33
C THR A 276 4.69 7.04 25.63
N LYS A 277 6.01 7.12 25.82
CA LYS A 277 6.64 7.82 26.96
C LYS A 277 6.21 9.29 27.01
N LYS A 278 6.29 9.90 28.20
CA LYS A 278 6.25 11.37 28.32
C LYS A 278 7.39 11.99 27.52
N GLY A 279 7.05 12.87 26.58
CA GLY A 279 8.00 13.47 25.64
C GLY A 279 8.39 12.56 24.46
N GLY A 280 7.86 11.33 24.41
CA GLY A 280 7.95 10.45 23.25
C GLY A 280 7.03 10.92 22.12
N LYS A 281 7.13 10.25 20.97
CA LYS A 281 6.38 10.60 19.76
C LYS A 281 5.49 9.44 19.33
N LEU A 282 4.28 9.78 18.89
CA LEU A 282 3.36 8.83 18.28
C LEU A 282 3.08 9.23 16.84
N MET A 283 3.14 8.27 15.93
CA MET A 283 2.70 8.41 14.55
C MET A 283 1.41 7.63 14.35
N TYR A 284 0.37 8.31 13.88
CA TYR A 284 -0.84 7.71 13.34
C TYR A 284 -0.80 7.78 11.81
N SER A 285 -0.93 6.64 11.13
CA SER A 285 -0.96 6.61 9.67
C SER A 285 -2.02 5.68 9.13
N THR A 286 -2.56 6.05 7.97
CA THR A 286 -3.49 5.24 7.18
C THR A 286 -3.12 5.36 5.70
N CYS A 287 -3.55 4.39 4.88
CA CYS A 287 -3.41 4.44 3.42
C CYS A 287 -4.76 4.71 2.72
N THR A 288 -5.58 5.57 3.33
CA THR A 288 -6.94 5.90 2.86
C THR A 288 -7.10 7.37 2.51
N LEU A 289 -8.18 7.69 1.78
CA LEU A 289 -8.61 9.03 1.37
C LEU A 289 -10.11 9.23 1.70
N ASN A 290 -10.54 8.80 2.90
CA ASN A 290 -11.91 8.99 3.39
C ASN A 290 -11.99 10.06 4.48
#